data_AF-A0A2N7L9D7-F1
#
_entry.id   AF-A0A2N7L9D7-F1
#
_cell.length_a   1.000
_cell.length_b   1.000
_cell.length_c   1.000
_cell.angle_alpha   90.00
_cell.angle_beta   90.00
_cell.angle_gamma   90.00
#
_symmetry.space_group_name_H-M   'P 1'
#
loop_
_entity.id
_entity.type
_entity.pdbx_description
1 polymer ?
#
loop_
_entity_poly.entity_id
_entity_poly.type
_entity_poly.pdbx_seq_one_letter_code
_entity_poly.pdbx_strand_id
1 'polypeptide(L)'
;MTMLTSITPNWFRQFAKSFTRSRDLKQEHYRTQISSLRALLWMLHEHNSRFVLTPQSPKASEARSDIYKHCLKIQRECAAPQRPLFRVLNSRMENALSALPNQSKAAWYAIHARASDHLVYIIDEVTRAYFSENMADTSYEEYQAFWQIWIDTKEAQLRFEQATMRFSEGKTAAWQSVNLQSRILQKRMHQLSLMTSSEASMAFERIDNRFDSIIHAEDGQIPAESLTKISTDLSVVLLHLFDQELSIRTAETNEYKVTTVALASQ
;
A
#
# COMPACT_ATOMS: atom_id res chain seq x y z
N MET A 1 -56.80 20.37 9.59
CA MET A 1 -56.77 18.93 9.89
C MET A 1 -55.58 18.32 9.17
N THR A 2 -54.60 17.93 9.96
CA THR A 2 -53.33 17.30 9.64
C THR A 2 -53.52 15.83 9.26
N MET A 3 -52.47 15.29 8.63
CA MET A 3 -52.10 13.87 8.51
C MET A 3 -52.53 13.11 7.25
N LEU A 4 -51.81 13.39 6.16
CA LEU A 4 -51.43 12.34 5.21
C LEU A 4 -50.19 11.62 5.77
N THR A 5 -50.40 10.61 6.60
CA THR A 5 -49.34 9.68 7.00
C THR A 5 -49.07 8.73 5.84
N SER A 6 -47.90 8.88 5.20
CA SER A 6 -47.44 8.01 4.13
C SER A 6 -47.24 6.58 4.66
N ILE A 7 -48.13 5.67 4.29
CA ILE A 7 -47.99 4.24 4.55
C ILE A 7 -46.92 3.70 3.59
N THR A 8 -45.65 3.74 3.99
CA THR A 8 -44.61 2.97 3.29
C THR A 8 -44.92 1.48 3.42
N PRO A 9 -45.14 0.75 2.32
CA PRO A 9 -45.48 -0.67 2.37
C PRO A 9 -44.37 -1.50 3.04
N ASN A 10 -44.74 -2.48 3.86
CA ASN A 10 -43.79 -3.34 4.57
C ASN A 10 -42.83 -4.11 3.64
N TRP A 11 -43.24 -4.42 2.40
CA TRP A 11 -42.39 -5.06 1.40
C TRP A 11 -41.23 -4.15 0.95
N PHE A 12 -41.47 -2.83 0.88
CA PHE A 12 -40.43 -1.86 0.55
C PHE A 12 -39.41 -1.73 1.69
N ARG A 13 -39.86 -1.76 2.95
CA ARG A 13 -38.96 -1.79 4.11
C ARG A 13 -38.16 -3.09 4.21
N GLN A 14 -38.76 -4.24 3.89
CA GLN A 14 -38.04 -5.52 3.86
C GLN A 14 -37.04 -5.60 2.71
N PHE A 15 -37.40 -5.08 1.53
CA PHE A 15 -36.50 -4.99 0.38
C PHE A 15 -35.33 -4.05 0.68
N ALA A 16 -35.59 -2.87 1.23
CA ALA A 16 -34.56 -1.94 1.66
C ALA A 16 -33.63 -2.57 2.72
N LYS A 17 -34.18 -3.27 3.74
CA LYS A 17 -33.40 -3.99 4.76
C LYS A 17 -32.56 -5.13 4.18
N SER A 18 -33.10 -5.87 3.21
CA SER A 18 -32.38 -6.95 2.54
C SER A 18 -31.25 -6.41 1.67
N PHE A 19 -31.51 -5.31 0.97
CA PHE A 19 -30.53 -4.60 0.14
C PHE A 19 -29.40 -4.00 0.99
N THR A 20 -29.72 -3.32 2.09
CA THR A 20 -28.70 -2.80 3.03
C THR A 20 -27.87 -3.93 3.62
N ARG A 21 -28.51 -5.03 4.06
CA ARG A 21 -27.79 -6.19 4.61
C ARG A 21 -26.86 -6.83 3.58
N SER A 22 -27.28 -6.94 2.32
CA SER A 22 -26.42 -7.49 1.25
C SER A 22 -25.23 -6.58 0.97
N ARG A 23 -25.41 -5.25 1.04
CA ARG A 23 -24.34 -4.27 0.88
C ARG A 23 -23.33 -4.32 2.03
N ASP A 24 -23.81 -4.35 3.26
CA ASP A 24 -22.95 -4.41 4.46
C ASP A 24 -22.07 -5.68 4.46
N LEU A 25 -22.63 -6.83 4.04
CA LEU A 25 -21.88 -8.07 3.89
C LEU A 25 -20.80 -8.00 2.81
N LYS A 26 -21.08 -7.37 1.66
CA LYS A 26 -20.08 -7.16 0.62
C LYS A 26 -18.97 -6.21 1.09
N GLN A 27 -19.34 -5.15 1.80
CA GLN A 27 -18.39 -4.18 2.33
C GLN A 27 -17.42 -4.83 3.31
N GLU A 28 -17.95 -5.65 4.23
CA GLU A 28 -17.14 -6.40 5.18
C GLU A 28 -16.22 -7.42 4.49
N HIS A 29 -16.71 -8.04 3.42
CA HIS A 29 -15.91 -8.93 2.59
C HIS A 29 -14.70 -8.23 1.97
N TYR A 30 -14.90 -7.06 1.36
CA TYR A 30 -13.81 -6.26 0.80
C TYR A 30 -12.82 -5.81 1.89
N ARG A 31 -13.30 -5.38 3.07
CA ARG A 31 -12.42 -5.03 4.20
C ARG A 31 -11.55 -6.20 4.63
N THR A 32 -12.15 -7.39 4.75
CA THR A 32 -11.42 -8.62 5.09
C THR A 32 -10.36 -8.95 4.05
N GLN A 33 -10.67 -8.78 2.76
CA GLN A 33 -9.70 -8.97 1.69
C GLN A 33 -8.55 -7.95 1.72
N ILE A 34 -8.86 -6.67 1.88
CA ILE A 34 -7.86 -5.60 1.97
C ILE A 34 -6.94 -5.85 3.17
N SER A 35 -7.52 -6.18 4.34
CA SER A 35 -6.76 -6.56 5.54
C SER A 35 -5.85 -7.76 5.29
N SER A 36 -6.35 -8.80 4.61
CA SER A 36 -5.55 -9.99 4.28
C SER A 36 -4.41 -9.69 3.30
N LEU A 37 -4.63 -8.81 2.33
CA LEU A 37 -3.60 -8.36 1.39
C LEU A 37 -2.54 -7.46 2.06
N ARG A 38 -2.96 -6.58 2.98
CA ARG A 38 -2.05 -5.80 3.83
C ARG A 38 -1.16 -6.70 4.68
N ALA A 39 -1.74 -7.73 5.30
CA ALA A 39 -0.97 -8.74 6.03
C ALA A 39 0.06 -9.46 5.13
N LEU A 40 -0.34 -9.82 3.91
CA LEU A 40 0.56 -10.43 2.93
C LEU A 40 1.75 -9.52 2.59
N LEU A 41 1.51 -8.22 2.48
CA LEU A 41 2.55 -7.22 2.19
C LEU A 41 3.57 -7.15 3.33
N TRP A 42 3.10 -7.18 4.58
CA TRP A 42 3.96 -7.27 5.76
C TRP A 42 4.75 -8.58 5.84
N MET A 43 4.12 -9.72 5.51
CA MET A 43 4.83 -11.01 5.46
C MET A 43 5.98 -10.98 4.44
N LEU A 44 5.78 -10.36 3.27
CA LEU A 44 6.85 -10.18 2.28
C LEU A 44 7.96 -9.26 2.76
N HIS A 45 7.59 -8.16 3.43
CA HIS A 45 8.55 -7.22 4.00
C HIS A 45 9.39 -7.90 5.09
N GLU A 46 8.77 -8.60 6.04
CA GLU A 46 9.49 -9.33 7.09
C GLU A 46 10.40 -10.41 6.49
N HIS A 47 9.90 -11.18 5.53
CA HIS A 47 10.70 -12.20 4.86
C HIS A 47 11.95 -11.61 4.20
N ASN A 48 11.80 -10.50 3.49
CA ASN A 48 12.91 -9.81 2.86
C ASN A 48 13.95 -9.36 3.89
N SER A 49 13.51 -8.64 4.92
CA SER A 49 14.38 -8.06 5.95
C SER A 49 15.11 -9.12 6.77
N ARG A 50 14.45 -10.25 7.05
CA ARG A 50 14.96 -11.28 7.97
C ARG A 50 15.85 -12.32 7.29
N PHE A 51 15.53 -12.71 6.06
CA PHE A 51 16.13 -13.89 5.43
C PHE A 51 17.06 -13.59 4.26
N VAL A 52 17.25 -12.34 3.87
CA VAL A 52 18.17 -11.96 2.78
C VAL A 52 19.60 -12.49 2.97
N LEU A 53 20.09 -12.56 4.21
CA LEU A 53 21.43 -13.11 4.52
C LEU A 53 21.43 -14.62 4.74
N THR A 54 20.25 -15.23 4.90
CA THR A 54 20.09 -16.67 5.19
C THR A 54 18.97 -17.30 4.34
N PRO A 55 19.05 -17.17 3.00
CA PRO A 55 17.95 -17.50 2.09
C PRO A 55 17.59 -18.99 2.07
N GLN A 56 18.55 -19.84 2.44
CA GLN A 56 18.42 -21.31 2.47
C GLN A 56 18.05 -21.87 3.86
N SER A 57 17.87 -21.01 4.87
CA SER A 57 17.55 -21.50 6.21
C SER A 57 16.18 -22.21 6.23
N PRO A 58 15.98 -23.21 7.10
CA PRO A 58 14.67 -23.87 7.25
C PRO A 58 13.55 -22.86 7.56
N LYS A 59 13.85 -21.84 8.37
CA LYS A 59 12.92 -20.75 8.71
C LYS A 59 12.56 -19.88 7.49
N ALA A 60 13.50 -19.61 6.60
CA ALA A 60 13.21 -18.92 5.34
C ALA A 60 12.31 -19.78 4.43
N SER A 61 12.51 -21.10 4.39
CA SER A 61 11.63 -22.01 3.65
C SER A 61 10.22 -22.07 4.22
N GLU A 62 10.09 -22.12 5.55
CA GLU A 62 8.81 -22.08 6.26
C GLU A 62 8.06 -20.79 5.97
N ALA A 63 8.72 -19.63 6.11
CA ALA A 63 8.11 -18.34 5.84
C ALA A 63 7.62 -18.21 4.38
N ARG A 64 8.36 -18.74 3.40
CA ARG A 64 7.89 -18.80 2.00
C ARG A 64 6.66 -19.68 1.83
N SER A 65 6.63 -20.82 2.51
CA SER A 65 5.46 -21.72 2.53
C SER A 65 4.24 -21.01 3.11
N ASP A 66 4.42 -20.25 4.20
CA ASP A 66 3.31 -19.54 4.85
C ASP A 66 2.79 -18.38 4.01
N ILE A 67 3.67 -17.62 3.35
CA ILE A 67 3.27 -16.59 2.36
C ILE A 67 2.42 -17.23 1.25
N TYR A 68 2.85 -18.38 0.71
CA TYR A 68 2.12 -19.08 -0.34
C TYR A 68 0.78 -19.64 0.14
N LYS A 69 0.71 -20.23 1.34
CA LYS A 69 -0.55 -20.68 1.95
C LYS A 69 -1.53 -19.52 2.14
N HIS A 70 -1.03 -18.35 2.57
CA HIS A 70 -1.85 -17.15 2.74
C HIS A 70 -2.41 -16.66 1.40
N CYS A 71 -1.59 -16.67 0.35
CA CYS A 71 -2.02 -16.41 -1.03
C CYS A 71 -3.16 -17.36 -1.49
N LEU A 72 -3.01 -18.67 -1.24
CA LEU A 72 -4.05 -19.66 -1.55
C LEU A 72 -5.34 -19.43 -0.75
N LYS A 73 -5.21 -19.05 0.53
CA LYS A 73 -6.35 -18.72 1.39
C LYS A 73 -7.13 -17.53 0.81
N ILE A 74 -6.45 -16.42 0.51
CA ILE A 74 -7.08 -15.23 -0.08
C ILE A 74 -7.80 -15.58 -1.40
N GLN A 75 -7.18 -16.37 -2.27
CA GLN A 75 -7.82 -16.78 -3.53
C GLN A 75 -9.09 -17.63 -3.31
N ARG A 76 -9.13 -18.48 -2.28
CA ARG A 76 -10.31 -19.28 -1.95
C ARG A 76 -11.44 -18.43 -1.38
N GLU A 77 -11.09 -17.48 -0.54
CA GLU A 77 -12.04 -16.61 0.18
C GLU A 77 -12.53 -15.45 -0.70
N CYS A 78 -11.82 -15.07 -1.77
CA CYS A 78 -12.22 -13.94 -2.60
C CYS A 78 -13.56 -14.14 -3.33
N ALA A 79 -14.20 -13.02 -3.69
CA ALA A 79 -15.44 -13.05 -4.48
C ALA A 79 -15.18 -13.64 -5.88
N ALA A 80 -16.19 -14.31 -6.46
CA ALA A 80 -16.06 -14.96 -7.76
C ALA A 80 -15.52 -14.05 -8.89
N PRO A 81 -15.94 -12.77 -9.00
CA PRO A 81 -15.40 -11.85 -10.02
C PRO A 81 -13.90 -11.55 -9.85
N GLN A 82 -13.38 -11.59 -8.62
CA GLN A 82 -11.99 -11.25 -8.33
C GLN A 82 -11.05 -12.46 -8.42
N ARG A 83 -11.57 -13.70 -8.50
CA ARG A 83 -10.73 -14.92 -8.57
C ARG A 83 -9.64 -14.87 -9.63
N PRO A 84 -9.86 -14.36 -10.86
CA PRO A 84 -8.80 -14.24 -11.84
C PRO A 84 -7.61 -13.40 -11.35
N LEU A 85 -7.88 -12.26 -10.67
CA LEU A 85 -6.87 -11.39 -10.10
C LEU A 85 -6.01 -12.12 -9.07
N PHE A 86 -6.65 -12.84 -8.14
CA PHE A 86 -5.94 -13.59 -7.10
C PHE A 86 -5.21 -14.84 -7.64
N ARG A 87 -5.66 -15.45 -8.74
CA ARG A 87 -4.88 -16.50 -9.43
C ARG A 87 -3.58 -15.95 -9.99
N VAL A 88 -3.63 -14.76 -10.59
CA VAL A 88 -2.42 -14.09 -11.11
C VAL A 88 -1.47 -13.74 -9.96
N LEU A 89 -1.99 -13.21 -8.84
CA LEU A 89 -1.20 -12.98 -7.63
C LEU A 89 -0.47 -14.25 -7.19
N ASN A 90 -1.21 -15.36 -7.07
CA ASN A 90 -0.66 -16.61 -6.57
C ASN A 90 0.45 -17.15 -7.47
N SER A 91 0.22 -17.18 -8.79
CA SER A 91 1.23 -17.63 -9.76
C SER A 91 2.48 -16.74 -9.72
N ARG A 92 2.31 -15.41 -9.65
CA ARG A 92 3.45 -14.48 -9.56
C ARG A 92 4.21 -14.66 -8.25
N MET A 93 3.51 -14.85 -7.14
CA MET A 93 4.11 -15.03 -5.83
C MET A 93 4.90 -16.34 -5.76
N GLU A 94 4.33 -17.43 -6.26
CA GLU A 94 4.98 -18.74 -6.34
C GLU A 94 6.29 -18.68 -7.15
N ASN A 95 6.24 -18.05 -8.32
CA ASN A 95 7.42 -17.83 -9.15
C ASN A 95 8.47 -16.98 -8.45
N ALA A 96 8.07 -15.92 -7.75
CA ALA A 96 8.99 -15.06 -7.01
C ALA A 96 9.66 -15.84 -5.87
N LEU A 97 8.87 -16.48 -4.98
CA LEU A 97 9.37 -17.15 -3.78
C LEU A 97 10.20 -18.39 -4.08
N SER A 98 9.90 -19.12 -5.16
CA SER A 98 10.68 -20.29 -5.58
C SER A 98 12.05 -19.90 -6.14
N ALA A 99 12.17 -18.73 -6.78
CA ALA A 99 13.43 -18.25 -7.33
C ALA A 99 14.43 -17.79 -6.26
N LEU A 100 13.95 -17.23 -5.14
CA LEU A 100 14.74 -16.55 -4.10
C LEU A 100 15.97 -17.30 -3.52
N PRO A 101 15.93 -18.61 -3.22
CA PRO A 101 17.01 -19.28 -2.48
C PRO A 101 18.38 -19.22 -3.14
N ASN A 102 18.39 -19.19 -4.48
CA ASN A 102 19.59 -19.29 -5.29
C ASN A 102 20.04 -17.93 -5.85
N GLN A 103 19.47 -16.83 -5.35
CA GLN A 103 19.73 -15.49 -5.87
C GLN A 103 20.85 -14.79 -5.11
N SER A 104 21.52 -13.86 -5.79
CA SER A 104 22.38 -12.89 -5.13
C SER A 104 21.55 -11.96 -4.23
N LYS A 105 22.21 -11.30 -3.26
CA LYS A 105 21.56 -10.31 -2.39
C LYS A 105 20.83 -9.21 -3.18
N ALA A 106 21.43 -8.72 -4.26
CA ALA A 106 20.83 -7.71 -5.12
C ALA A 106 19.59 -8.23 -5.85
N ALA A 107 19.67 -9.44 -6.42
CA ALA A 107 18.54 -10.08 -7.10
C ALA A 107 17.40 -10.43 -6.12
N TRP A 108 17.73 -10.83 -4.89
CA TRP A 108 16.75 -11.04 -3.81
C TRP A 108 15.92 -9.79 -3.54
N TYR A 109 16.57 -8.64 -3.32
CA TYR A 109 15.87 -7.37 -3.10
C TYR A 109 15.04 -6.97 -4.32
N ALA A 110 15.56 -7.14 -5.54
CA ALA A 110 14.83 -6.80 -6.76
C ALA A 110 13.57 -7.67 -6.96
N ILE A 111 13.65 -8.97 -6.66
CA ILE A 111 12.49 -9.88 -6.71
C ILE A 111 11.45 -9.48 -5.65
N HIS A 112 11.88 -9.19 -4.43
CA HIS A 112 10.99 -8.73 -3.36
C HIS A 112 10.30 -7.41 -3.69
N ALA A 113 11.06 -6.41 -4.17
CA ALA A 113 10.51 -5.12 -4.58
C ALA A 113 9.43 -5.29 -5.64
N ARG A 114 9.70 -6.08 -6.69
CA ARG A 114 8.72 -6.36 -7.75
C ARG A 114 7.48 -7.10 -7.25
N ALA A 115 7.65 -8.06 -6.34
CA ALA A 115 6.54 -8.78 -5.74
C ALA A 115 5.66 -7.86 -4.88
N SER A 116 6.28 -6.99 -4.07
CA SER A 116 5.59 -5.99 -3.28
C SER A 116 4.85 -4.97 -4.14
N ASP A 117 5.47 -4.47 -5.22
CA ASP A 117 4.82 -3.52 -6.14
C ASP A 117 3.57 -4.13 -6.79
N HIS A 118 3.66 -5.37 -7.30
CA HIS A 118 2.50 -6.08 -7.83
C HIS A 118 1.38 -6.25 -6.80
N LEU A 119 1.74 -6.56 -5.55
CA LEU A 119 0.78 -6.70 -4.48
C LEU A 119 0.10 -5.37 -4.15
N VAL A 120 0.85 -4.27 -4.13
CA VAL A 120 0.32 -2.91 -3.92
C VAL A 120 -0.69 -2.54 -5.01
N TYR A 121 -0.45 -2.87 -6.28
CA TYR A 121 -1.44 -2.69 -7.36
C TYR A 121 -2.71 -3.52 -7.15
N ILE A 122 -2.58 -4.77 -6.67
CA ILE A 122 -3.75 -5.61 -6.38
C ILE A 122 -4.56 -5.06 -5.21
N ILE A 123 -3.88 -4.57 -4.16
CA ILE A 123 -4.54 -3.89 -3.04
C ILE A 123 -5.34 -2.68 -3.54
N ASP A 124 -4.74 -1.88 -4.42
CA ASP A 124 -5.38 -0.72 -5.01
C ASP A 124 -6.61 -1.07 -5.85
N GLU A 125 -6.53 -2.09 -6.72
CA GLU A 125 -7.69 -2.59 -7.46
C GLU A 125 -8.85 -3.03 -6.54
N VAL A 126 -8.53 -3.78 -5.47
CA VAL A 126 -9.54 -4.21 -4.49
C VAL A 126 -10.11 -3.01 -3.71
N THR A 127 -9.28 -2.01 -3.41
CA THR A 127 -9.67 -0.81 -2.68
C THR A 127 -10.55 0.11 -3.52
N ARG A 128 -10.28 0.26 -4.82
CA ARG A 128 -11.17 0.94 -5.75
C ARG A 128 -12.54 0.26 -5.83
N ALA A 129 -12.56 -1.08 -5.92
CA ALA A 129 -13.81 -1.83 -5.93
C ALA A 129 -14.60 -1.65 -4.63
N TYR A 130 -13.92 -1.59 -3.47
CA TYR A 130 -14.54 -1.27 -2.18
C TYR A 130 -15.23 0.10 -2.20
N PHE A 131 -14.56 1.15 -2.67
CA PHE A 131 -15.15 2.48 -2.72
C PHE A 131 -16.28 2.62 -3.74
N SER A 132 -16.14 1.99 -4.91
CA SER A 132 -17.17 2.01 -5.96
C SER A 132 -18.49 1.39 -5.49
N GLU A 133 -18.45 0.36 -4.63
CA GLU A 133 -19.66 -0.26 -4.09
C GLU A 133 -20.30 0.57 -2.95
N ASN A 134 -19.51 1.44 -2.31
CA ASN A 134 -19.98 2.29 -1.21
C ASN A 134 -20.61 3.61 -1.66
N MET A 135 -20.51 3.98 -2.95
CA MET A 135 -21.01 5.25 -3.51
C MET A 135 -20.53 6.48 -2.71
N ALA A 136 -19.34 6.36 -2.11
CA ALA A 136 -18.72 7.41 -1.31
C ALA A 136 -17.76 8.20 -2.21
N ASP A 137 -18.32 8.99 -3.12
CA ASP A 137 -17.57 9.69 -4.17
C ASP A 137 -16.41 10.52 -3.58
N THR A 138 -16.65 11.23 -2.48
CA THR A 138 -15.59 12.00 -1.79
C THR A 138 -14.46 11.12 -1.27
N SER A 139 -14.76 10.00 -0.59
CA SER A 139 -13.73 9.08 -0.08
C SER A 139 -12.96 8.40 -1.21
N TYR A 140 -13.63 8.15 -2.34
CA TYR A 140 -13.00 7.64 -3.54
C TYR A 140 -12.04 8.68 -4.15
N GLU A 141 -12.47 9.92 -4.31
CA GLU A 141 -11.64 11.02 -4.83
C GLU A 141 -10.40 11.28 -3.96
N GLU A 142 -10.58 11.30 -2.63
CA GLU A 142 -9.46 11.43 -1.69
C GLU A 142 -8.49 10.26 -1.79
N TYR A 143 -9.01 9.03 -1.94
CA TYR A 143 -8.17 7.85 -2.14
C TYR A 143 -7.43 7.90 -3.48
N GLN A 144 -8.09 8.32 -4.56
CA GLN A 144 -7.47 8.49 -5.88
C GLN A 144 -6.34 9.53 -5.83
N ALA A 145 -6.58 10.66 -5.17
CA ALA A 145 -5.55 11.69 -4.99
C ALA A 145 -4.36 11.17 -4.18
N PHE A 146 -4.63 10.45 -3.08
CA PHE A 146 -3.58 9.79 -2.28
C PHE A 146 -2.79 8.79 -3.14
N TRP A 147 -3.47 7.91 -3.86
CA TRP A 147 -2.88 6.88 -4.69
C TRP A 147 -1.99 7.46 -5.80
N GLN A 148 -2.42 8.55 -6.43
CA GLN A 148 -1.62 9.21 -7.46
C GLN A 148 -0.31 9.76 -6.89
N ILE A 149 -0.38 10.47 -5.76
CA ILE A 149 0.82 11.01 -5.10
C ILE A 149 1.71 9.88 -4.58
N TRP A 150 1.11 8.79 -4.14
CA TRP A 150 1.81 7.59 -3.73
C TRP A 150 2.64 6.96 -4.86
N ILE A 151 2.03 6.71 -6.02
CA ILE A 151 2.74 6.22 -7.21
C ILE A 151 3.83 7.21 -7.64
N ASP A 152 3.52 8.50 -7.72
CA ASP A 152 4.49 9.53 -8.11
C ASP A 152 5.73 9.51 -7.19
N THR A 153 5.52 9.28 -5.88
CA THR A 153 6.58 9.17 -4.88
C THR A 153 7.41 7.91 -5.09
N LYS A 154 6.75 6.75 -5.32
CA LYS A 154 7.44 5.48 -5.63
C LYS A 154 8.25 5.55 -6.92
N GLU A 155 7.74 6.24 -7.94
CA GLU A 155 8.46 6.44 -9.20
C GLU A 155 9.67 7.37 -9.01
N ALA A 156 9.53 8.47 -8.26
CA ALA A 156 10.65 9.33 -7.90
C ALA A 156 11.72 8.57 -7.08
N GLN A 157 11.29 7.69 -6.17
CA GLN A 157 12.20 6.82 -5.43
C GLN A 157 12.99 5.89 -6.36
N LEU A 158 12.31 5.24 -7.31
CA LEU A 158 12.99 4.37 -8.29
C LEU A 158 14.03 5.14 -9.11
N ARG A 159 13.72 6.37 -9.54
CA ARG A 159 14.68 7.23 -10.25
C ARG A 159 15.88 7.60 -9.37
N PHE A 160 15.65 7.87 -8.08
CA PHE A 160 16.73 8.12 -7.12
C PHE A 160 17.62 6.88 -6.92
N GLU A 161 17.05 5.68 -6.84
CA GLU A 161 17.81 4.43 -6.75
C GLU A 161 18.66 4.19 -8.00
N GLN A 162 18.10 4.42 -9.19
CA GLN A 162 18.83 4.33 -10.45
C GLN A 162 19.98 5.35 -10.53
N ALA A 163 19.74 6.59 -10.09
CA ALA A 163 20.79 7.62 -10.02
C ALA A 163 21.91 7.20 -9.05
N THR A 164 21.54 6.65 -7.88
CA THR A 164 22.46 6.14 -6.87
C THR A 164 23.30 4.97 -7.40
N MET A 165 22.68 4.04 -8.14
CA MET A 165 23.39 2.94 -8.79
C MET A 165 24.43 3.46 -9.78
N ARG A 166 24.05 4.41 -10.65
CA ARG A 166 24.99 5.02 -11.61
C ARG A 166 26.14 5.75 -10.92
N PHE A 167 25.85 6.39 -9.78
CA PHE A 167 26.86 7.03 -8.94
C PHE A 167 27.83 6.01 -8.35
N SER A 168 27.34 4.88 -7.83
CA SER A 168 28.19 3.80 -7.32
C SER A 168 29.08 3.16 -8.39
N GLU A 169 28.66 3.20 -9.66
CA GLU A 169 29.44 2.74 -10.82
C GLU A 169 30.45 3.78 -11.33
N GLY A 170 30.55 4.95 -10.70
CA GLY A 170 31.47 6.02 -11.11
C GLY A 170 31.12 6.68 -12.44
N LYS A 171 29.85 6.64 -12.86
CA LYS A 171 29.43 7.27 -14.12
C LYS A 171 29.51 8.80 -14.03
N THR A 172 29.90 9.43 -15.13
CA THR A 172 29.98 10.90 -15.24
C THR A 172 28.64 11.57 -14.97
N ALA A 173 28.67 12.72 -14.30
CA ALA A 173 27.49 13.51 -13.91
C ALA A 173 26.45 12.75 -13.05
N ALA A 174 26.77 11.57 -12.50
CA ALA A 174 25.83 10.81 -11.69
C ALA A 174 25.43 11.55 -10.40
N TRP A 175 26.33 12.34 -9.81
CA TRP A 175 26.01 13.18 -8.65
C TRP A 175 24.93 14.23 -8.95
N GLN A 176 24.99 14.90 -10.10
CA GLN A 176 23.96 15.86 -10.53
C GLN A 176 22.60 15.18 -10.66
N SER A 177 22.58 13.95 -11.18
CA SER A 177 21.36 13.14 -11.24
C SER A 177 20.85 12.78 -9.85
N VAL A 178 21.73 12.39 -8.92
CA VAL A 178 21.36 12.11 -7.52
C VAL A 178 20.74 13.35 -6.89
N ASN A 179 21.39 14.50 -6.96
CA ASN A 179 20.90 15.75 -6.38
C ASN A 179 19.53 16.16 -6.94
N LEU A 180 19.35 16.07 -8.27
CA LEU A 180 18.06 16.35 -8.91
C LEU A 180 16.96 15.41 -8.43
N GLN A 181 17.22 14.09 -8.41
CA GLN A 181 16.22 13.11 -7.98
C GLN A 181 15.91 13.24 -6.49
N SER A 182 16.89 13.61 -5.65
CA SER A 182 16.67 13.93 -4.24
C SER A 182 15.67 15.08 -4.07
N ARG A 183 15.83 16.20 -4.80
CA ARG A 183 14.89 17.34 -4.73
C ARG A 183 13.48 16.95 -5.17
N ILE A 184 13.36 16.17 -6.24
CA ILE A 184 12.06 15.70 -6.75
C ILE A 184 11.40 14.81 -5.69
N LEU A 185 12.13 13.84 -5.15
CA LEU A 185 11.64 12.90 -4.15
C LEU A 185 11.23 13.62 -2.86
N GLN A 186 12.04 14.57 -2.40
CA GLN A 186 11.73 15.42 -1.25
C GLN A 186 10.39 16.15 -1.42
N LYS A 187 10.19 16.79 -2.58
CA LYS A 187 8.92 17.46 -2.89
C LYS A 187 7.74 16.50 -2.88
N ARG A 188 7.91 15.27 -3.40
CA ARG A 188 6.83 14.25 -3.41
C ARG A 188 6.52 13.74 -2.01
N MET A 189 7.53 13.51 -1.18
CA MET A 189 7.35 13.18 0.23
C MET A 189 6.60 14.27 0.98
N HIS A 190 6.90 15.55 0.72
CA HIS A 190 6.17 16.66 1.32
C HIS A 190 4.70 16.71 0.87
N GLN A 191 4.41 16.51 -0.43
CA GLN A 191 3.03 16.42 -0.91
C GLN A 191 2.27 15.29 -0.21
N LEU A 192 2.95 14.15 -0.02
CA LEU A 192 2.37 12.99 0.63
C LEU A 192 2.14 13.24 2.12
N SER A 193 3.07 13.89 2.83
CA SER A 193 2.89 14.18 4.26
C SER A 193 1.67 15.07 4.53
N LEU A 194 1.37 16.02 3.63
CA LEU A 194 0.19 16.88 3.71
C LEU A 194 -1.15 16.12 3.59
N MET A 195 -1.14 14.92 3.01
CA MET A 195 -2.35 14.10 2.82
C MET A 195 -2.56 13.05 3.91
N THR A 196 -1.64 12.97 4.87
CA THR A 196 -1.53 11.83 5.78
C THR A 196 -1.69 12.26 7.23
N SER A 197 -1.88 11.30 8.12
CA SER A 197 -1.98 11.56 9.55
C SER A 197 -0.72 12.24 10.12
N SER A 198 -0.88 12.97 11.22
CA SER A 198 0.22 13.66 11.93
C SER A 198 1.38 12.71 12.32
N GLU A 199 1.05 11.46 12.69
CA GLU A 199 2.06 10.46 13.05
C GLU A 199 2.94 10.05 11.86
N ALA A 200 2.33 9.87 10.68
CA ALA A 200 3.07 9.58 9.46
C ALA A 200 3.98 10.75 9.05
N SER A 201 3.52 11.98 9.27
CA SER A 201 4.31 13.20 8.99
C SER A 201 5.65 13.22 9.74
N MET A 202 5.70 12.80 11.01
CA MET A 202 6.95 12.75 11.79
C MET A 202 7.97 11.72 11.24
N ALA A 203 7.50 10.64 10.62
CA ALA A 203 8.38 9.68 9.95
C ALA A 203 9.00 10.28 8.68
N PHE A 204 8.26 11.11 7.95
CA PHE A 204 8.77 11.84 6.78
C PHE A 204 9.82 12.87 7.16
N GLU A 205 9.61 13.68 8.21
CA GLU A 205 10.58 14.70 8.65
C GLU A 205 11.98 14.14 8.91
N ARG A 206 12.07 12.94 9.49
CA ARG A 206 13.36 12.28 9.76
C ARG A 206 14.12 11.91 8.49
N ILE A 207 13.41 11.55 7.43
CA ILE A 207 14.02 11.26 6.12
C ILE A 207 14.27 12.55 5.34
N ASP A 208 13.39 13.53 5.47
CA ASP A 208 13.47 14.84 4.81
C ASP A 208 14.80 15.54 5.14
N ASN A 209 15.17 15.59 6.43
CA ASN A 209 16.45 16.14 6.89
C ASN A 209 17.68 15.46 6.24
N ARG A 210 17.58 14.18 5.86
CA ARG A 210 18.66 13.45 5.18
C ARG A 210 18.72 13.82 3.70
N PHE A 211 17.60 14.15 3.07
CA PHE A 211 17.58 14.70 1.71
C PHE A 211 18.14 16.13 1.67
N ASP A 212 17.85 16.96 2.67
CA ASP A 212 18.50 18.27 2.79
C ASP A 212 20.02 18.15 2.85
N SER A 213 20.53 17.17 3.60
CA SER A 213 21.97 16.89 3.65
C SER A 213 22.55 16.53 2.28
N ILE A 214 21.80 15.80 1.45
CA ILE A 214 22.21 15.47 0.07
C ILE A 214 22.18 16.69 -0.84
N ILE A 215 21.13 17.51 -0.72
CA ILE A 215 20.88 18.63 -1.63
C ILE A 215 21.97 19.71 -1.50
N HIS A 216 22.48 19.91 -0.28
CA HIS A 216 23.53 20.87 0.04
C HIS A 216 24.95 20.29 -0.03
N ALA A 217 25.09 18.98 -0.28
CA ALA A 217 26.39 18.33 -0.39
C ALA A 217 27.01 18.51 -1.78
N GLU A 218 28.34 18.52 -1.82
CA GLU A 218 29.15 18.44 -3.04
C GLU A 218 29.48 16.98 -3.40
N ASP A 219 29.93 16.78 -4.64
CA ASP A 219 30.31 15.45 -5.14
C ASP A 219 31.40 14.82 -4.24
N GLY A 220 31.23 13.54 -3.92
CA GLY A 220 32.13 12.79 -3.05
C GLY A 220 31.93 13.01 -1.54
N GLN A 221 31.11 13.97 -1.09
CA GLN A 221 30.85 14.17 0.34
C GLN A 221 29.94 13.09 0.95
N ILE A 222 29.04 12.51 0.14
CA ILE A 222 28.12 11.45 0.57
C ILE A 222 28.44 10.15 -0.16
N PRO A 223 28.78 9.07 0.55
CA PRO A 223 29.04 7.79 -0.08
C PRO A 223 27.75 7.14 -0.61
N ALA A 224 27.88 6.37 -1.69
CA ALA A 224 26.75 5.67 -2.34
C ALA A 224 25.98 4.73 -1.39
N GLU A 225 26.67 4.15 -0.41
CA GLU A 225 26.06 3.30 0.62
C GLU A 225 25.07 4.08 1.49
N SER A 226 25.38 5.33 1.83
CA SER A 226 24.47 6.21 2.58
C SER A 226 23.21 6.56 1.78
N LEU A 227 23.36 6.81 0.47
CA LEU A 227 22.24 7.06 -0.43
C LEU A 227 21.33 5.82 -0.56
N THR A 228 21.94 4.64 -0.70
CA THR A 228 21.21 3.36 -0.75
C THR A 228 20.44 3.11 0.56
N LYS A 229 21.07 3.43 1.71
CA LYS A 229 20.42 3.33 3.02
C LYS A 229 19.24 4.30 3.14
N ILE A 230 19.36 5.53 2.64
CA ILE A 230 18.24 6.49 2.61
C ILE A 230 17.05 5.91 1.82
N SER A 231 17.27 5.34 0.63
CA SER A 231 16.16 4.75 -0.14
C SER A 231 15.56 3.52 0.55
N THR A 232 16.39 2.71 1.20
CA THR A 232 15.91 1.54 1.95
C THR A 232 15.03 1.96 3.13
N ASP A 233 15.48 2.93 3.91
CA ASP A 233 14.72 3.46 5.06
C ASP A 233 13.42 4.13 4.58
N LEU A 234 13.47 4.85 3.46
CA LEU A 234 12.29 5.43 2.83
C LEU A 234 11.29 4.35 2.42
N SER A 235 11.72 3.24 1.82
CA SER A 235 10.82 2.14 1.46
C SER A 235 10.01 1.62 2.65
N VAL A 236 10.60 1.61 3.85
CA VAL A 236 9.94 1.15 5.08
C VAL A 236 8.91 2.18 5.56
N VAL A 237 9.29 3.46 5.63
CA VAL A 237 8.36 4.55 5.99
C VAL A 237 7.19 4.59 5.02
N LEU A 238 7.50 4.47 3.74
CA LEU A 238 6.54 4.36 2.69
C LEU A 238 5.56 3.18 2.95
N LEU A 239 6.07 1.97 3.17
CA LEU A 239 5.22 0.82 3.44
C LEU A 239 4.28 1.05 4.64
N HIS A 240 4.79 1.60 5.74
CA HIS A 240 3.98 1.93 6.92
C HIS A 240 2.87 2.93 6.59
N LEU A 241 3.19 3.98 5.84
CA LEU A 241 2.19 4.97 5.45
C LEU A 241 1.08 4.34 4.63
N PHE A 242 1.43 3.58 3.59
CA PHE A 242 0.44 2.95 2.73
C PHE A 242 -0.51 2.05 3.53
N ASP A 243 0.05 1.27 4.46
CA ASP A 243 -0.72 0.42 5.36
C ASP A 243 -1.65 1.22 6.28
N GLN A 244 -1.14 2.30 6.89
CA GLN A 244 -1.90 3.16 7.79
C GLN A 244 -3.06 3.87 7.07
N GLU A 245 -2.81 4.45 5.90
CA GLU A 245 -3.82 5.14 5.10
C GLU A 245 -4.93 4.18 4.65
N LEU A 246 -4.57 2.98 4.21
CA LEU A 246 -5.57 1.95 3.93
C LEU A 246 -6.36 1.58 5.18
N SER A 247 -5.71 1.48 6.33
CA SER A 247 -6.40 1.19 7.59
C SER A 247 -7.41 2.27 7.96
N ILE A 248 -7.03 3.55 7.89
CA ILE A 248 -7.90 4.67 8.21
C ILE A 248 -9.10 4.71 7.26
N ARG A 249 -8.84 4.56 5.96
CA ARG A 249 -9.84 4.70 4.91
C ARG A 249 -10.78 3.50 4.78
N THR A 250 -10.36 2.34 5.29
CA THR A 250 -11.19 1.12 5.33
C THR A 250 -11.76 0.82 6.71
N ALA A 251 -11.34 1.54 7.75
CA ALA A 251 -11.97 1.51 9.07
C ALA A 251 -13.43 2.00 8.98
N GLU A 252 -14.25 1.58 9.93
CA GLU A 252 -15.66 1.97 9.99
C GLU A 252 -15.81 3.49 9.99
N THR A 253 -16.35 4.06 8.91
CA THR A 253 -17.01 5.38 8.94
C THR A 253 -18.27 5.23 9.80
N ASN A 254 -18.10 5.17 11.12
CA ASN A 254 -19.19 5.06 12.10
C ASN A 254 -19.98 6.37 12.28
N GLU A 255 -19.63 7.44 11.56
CA GLU A 255 -20.28 8.75 11.73
C GLU A 255 -21.67 8.85 11.06
N TYR A 256 -22.03 7.94 10.15
CA TYR A 256 -23.37 7.97 9.53
C TYR A 256 -24.47 7.22 10.31
N LYS A 257 -24.19 6.69 11.51
CA LYS A 257 -25.22 6.08 12.38
C LYS A 257 -25.82 7.03 13.42
N VAL A 258 -25.22 8.19 13.68
CA VAL A 258 -25.72 9.10 14.73
C VAL A 258 -26.84 10.00 14.20
N THR A 259 -26.81 10.39 12.92
CA THR A 259 -27.79 11.37 12.39
C THR A 259 -29.16 10.75 12.08
N THR A 260 -29.23 9.46 11.75
CA THR A 260 -30.49 8.82 11.35
C THR A 260 -31.35 8.37 12.54
N VAL A 261 -30.77 8.22 13.74
CA VAL A 261 -31.54 7.93 14.97
C VAL A 261 -32.09 9.23 15.60
N ALA A 262 -31.37 10.35 15.44
CA ALA A 262 -31.82 11.65 15.94
C ALA A 262 -33.00 12.24 15.15
N LEU A 263 -33.17 11.89 13.87
CA LEU A 263 -34.29 12.33 13.04
C LEU A 263 -35.50 11.38 13.07
N ALA A 264 -35.39 10.22 13.72
CA ALA A 264 -36.50 9.28 13.90
C ALA A 264 -37.16 9.39 15.29
N SER A 265 -36.74 10.36 16.10
CA SER A 265 -37.25 10.63 17.46
C SER A 265 -37.78 12.06 17.66
N GLN A 266 -38.22 12.71 16.58
CA GLN A 266 -39.06 13.92 16.63
C GLN A 266 -40.35 13.74 15.83
#